data_AF-A0A5S4W545-F1
#
_entry.id   AF-A0A5S4W545-F1
#
_cell.length_a   1.000
_cell.length_b   1.000
_cell.length_c   1.000
_cell.angle_alpha   90.00
_cell.angle_beta   90.00
_cell.angle_gamma   90.00
#
_symmetry.space_group_name_H-M   'P 1'
#
loop_
_entity.id
_entity.type
_entity.pdbx_description
1 polymer ?
#
loop_
_entity_poly.entity_id
_entity_poly.type
_entity_poly.pdbx_seq_one_letter_code
_entity_poly.pdbx_strand_id
1 'polypeptide(L)'
;MKRERMVSRLEDQKKLLADPSYQRRIKRWEKKEGGEKVLVERPLRTNKWWQQDQSGSVVMTVKVGSKRIEFEKGKAAISVGSIEKLPAVIDALIKAVRAGELDAQLSEGKGPRAIPARKVV
;
A
#
# COMPACT_ATOMS: atom_id res chain seq x y z
N MET A 1 -7.64 -6.64 -11.41
CA MET A 1 -6.23 -6.23 -11.20
C MET A 1 -5.98 -5.03 -10.29
N LYS A 2 -6.42 -3.79 -10.60
CA LYS A 2 -6.11 -2.61 -9.74
C LYS A 2 -6.79 -2.67 -8.37
N ARG A 3 -8.10 -2.96 -8.35
CA ARG A 3 -8.89 -3.15 -7.12
C ARG A 3 -8.29 -4.24 -6.23
N GLU A 4 -8.03 -5.42 -6.77
CA GLU A 4 -7.43 -6.55 -6.02
C GLU A 4 -6.06 -6.22 -5.43
N ARG A 5 -5.20 -5.50 -6.18
CA ARG A 5 -3.91 -5.03 -5.64
C ARG A 5 -4.11 -4.09 -4.47
N MET A 6 -5.06 -3.16 -4.55
CA MET A 6 -5.37 -2.25 -3.45
C MET A 6 -5.92 -3.02 -2.24
N VAL A 7 -6.86 -3.94 -2.46
CA VAL A 7 -7.41 -4.81 -1.41
C VAL A 7 -6.29 -5.60 -0.71
N SER A 8 -5.39 -6.24 -1.47
CA SER A 8 -4.23 -6.94 -0.90
C SER A 8 -3.35 -6.03 -0.06
N ARG A 9 -3.15 -4.76 -0.45
CA ARG A 9 -2.35 -3.79 0.31
C ARG A 9 -3.04 -3.36 1.59
N LEU A 10 -4.35 -3.19 1.56
CA LEU A 10 -5.17 -2.89 2.75
C LEU A 10 -5.21 -4.08 3.72
N GLU A 11 -5.26 -5.31 3.21
CA GLU A 11 -5.13 -6.52 4.04
C GLU A 11 -3.73 -6.62 4.68
N ASP A 12 -2.66 -6.29 3.93
CA ASP A 12 -1.31 -6.19 4.49
C ASP A 12 -1.24 -5.15 5.63
N GLN A 13 -1.98 -4.04 5.53
CA GLN A 13 -2.11 -3.03 6.59
C GLN A 13 -2.78 -3.62 7.85
N LYS A 14 -3.83 -4.44 7.73
CA LYS A 14 -4.42 -5.12 8.90
C LYS A 14 -3.43 -6.08 9.57
N LYS A 15 -2.67 -6.83 8.78
CA LYS A 15 -1.65 -7.74 9.30
C LYS A 15 -0.54 -6.98 10.03
N LEU A 16 -0.10 -5.85 9.48
CA LEU A 16 0.89 -4.99 10.10
C LEU A 16 0.40 -4.28 11.38
N LEU A 17 -0.91 -4.10 11.52
CA LEU A 17 -1.53 -3.59 12.74
C LEU A 17 -1.56 -4.66 13.84
N ALA A 18 -1.85 -5.91 13.48
CA ALA A 18 -1.83 -7.04 14.41
C ALA A 18 -0.40 -7.45 14.81
N ASP A 19 0.53 -7.42 13.84
CA ASP A 19 1.93 -7.76 14.02
C ASP A 19 2.83 -6.66 13.40
N PRO A 20 3.44 -5.80 14.22
CA PRO A 20 4.34 -4.74 13.75
C PRO A 20 5.57 -5.26 12.98
N SER A 21 5.93 -6.54 13.13
CA SER A 21 7.04 -7.18 12.43
C SER A 21 6.66 -7.76 11.07
N TYR A 22 5.39 -7.70 10.70
CA TYR A 22 4.88 -8.24 9.44
C TYR A 22 5.60 -7.65 8.23
N GLN A 23 6.08 -8.55 7.37
CA GLN A 23 6.67 -8.21 6.08
C GLN A 23 6.00 -9.03 4.98
N ARG A 24 5.39 -8.34 4.02
CA ARG A 24 4.89 -8.96 2.80
C ARG A 24 6.06 -9.64 2.08
N ARG A 25 5.92 -10.88 1.66
CA ARG A 25 6.93 -11.54 0.83
C ARG A 25 6.59 -11.40 -0.66
N ILE A 26 7.61 -11.24 -1.49
CA ILE A 26 7.46 -11.18 -2.95
C ILE A 26 8.44 -12.14 -3.61
N LYS A 27 8.01 -12.72 -4.73
CA LYS A 27 8.88 -13.54 -5.57
C LYS A 27 9.62 -12.65 -6.57
N ARG A 28 10.94 -12.80 -6.64
CA ARG A 28 11.81 -12.06 -7.56
C ARG A 28 12.74 -13.04 -8.26
N TRP A 29 12.88 -12.87 -9.57
CA TRP A 29 13.90 -13.57 -10.33
C TRP A 29 15.26 -12.95 -10.02
N GLU A 30 16.18 -13.77 -9.52
CA GLU A 30 17.54 -13.39 -9.19
C GLU A 30 18.50 -14.22 -10.05
N LYS A 31 19.51 -13.57 -10.64
CA LYS A 31 20.50 -14.24 -11.47
C LYS A 31 21.64 -14.70 -10.56
N LYS A 32 21.88 -16.00 -10.47
CA LYS A 32 23.01 -16.55 -9.73
C LYS A 32 24.30 -16.38 -10.52
N GLU A 33 25.41 -16.58 -9.84
CA GLU A 33 26.78 -16.44 -10.37
C GLU A 33 27.02 -17.31 -11.62
N GLY A 34 26.38 -18.48 -11.70
CA GLY A 34 26.40 -19.37 -12.86
C GLY A 34 25.46 -18.98 -14.02
N GLY A 35 24.82 -17.82 -13.99
CA GLY A 35 23.96 -17.33 -15.08
C GLY A 35 22.50 -17.78 -15.04
N GLU A 36 22.17 -18.77 -14.20
CA GLU A 36 20.81 -19.28 -14.01
C GLU A 36 19.91 -18.27 -13.28
N LYS A 37 18.65 -18.15 -13.71
CA LYS A 37 17.64 -17.33 -13.04
C LYS A 37 16.85 -18.22 -12.09
N VAL A 38 16.89 -17.91 -10.81
CA VAL A 38 16.11 -18.62 -9.78
C VAL A 38 15.03 -17.69 -9.24
N LEU A 39 13.85 -18.25 -8.99
CA LEU A 39 12.75 -17.53 -8.35
C LEU A 39 12.97 -17.57 -6.84
N VAL A 40 13.38 -16.44 -6.26
CA VAL A 40 13.66 -16.31 -4.82
C VAL A 40 12.53 -15.53 -4.16
N GLU A 41 12.12 -15.97 -2.97
CA GLU A 41 11.16 -15.24 -2.15
C GLU A 41 11.91 -14.32 -1.18
N ARG A 42 11.62 -13.01 -1.25
CA ARG A 42 12.26 -11.99 -0.40
C ARG A 42 11.21 -11.23 0.40
N PRO A 43 11.50 -10.82 1.64
CA PRO A 43 10.66 -9.89 2.36
C PRO A 43 10.69 -8.52 1.67
N LEU A 44 9.51 -7.92 1.53
CA LEU A 44 9.29 -6.56 1.08
C LEU A 44 8.82 -5.75 2.29
N ARG A 45 9.62 -4.74 2.65
CA ARG A 45 9.29 -3.81 3.72
C ARG A 45 7.91 -3.20 3.46
N THR A 46 6.99 -3.45 4.38
CA THR A 46 5.61 -2.94 4.32
C THR A 46 5.56 -1.69 5.19
N ASN A 47 5.52 -0.52 4.56
CA ASN A 47 5.43 0.74 5.30
C ASN A 47 4.01 0.92 5.85
N LYS A 48 3.92 1.36 7.12
CA LYS A 48 2.66 1.75 7.75
C LYS A 48 2.03 2.90 6.99
N TRP A 49 0.73 2.81 6.74
CA TRP A 49 -0.07 3.85 6.10
C TRP A 49 -0.78 4.75 7.11
N TRP A 50 -0.65 4.46 8.40
CA TRP A 50 -1.19 5.27 9.48
C TRP A 50 -0.08 5.77 10.38
N GLN A 51 -0.38 6.88 11.04
CA GLN A 51 0.43 7.48 12.07
C GLN A 51 -0.47 7.91 13.22
N GLN A 52 0.06 7.82 14.44
CA GLN A 52 -0.60 8.32 15.63
C GLN A 52 0.01 9.66 16.00
N ASP A 53 -0.83 10.63 16.31
CA ASP A 53 -0.46 11.93 16.82
C ASP A 53 -0.24 11.89 18.35
N GLN A 54 0.36 12.94 18.92
CA GLN A 54 0.62 13.07 20.36
C GLN A 54 -0.67 12.98 21.20
N SER A 55 -1.80 13.38 20.62
CA SER A 55 -3.14 13.27 21.21
C SER A 55 -3.68 11.83 21.27
N GLY A 56 -2.96 10.86 20.71
CA GLY A 56 -3.45 9.50 20.49
C GLY A 56 -4.32 9.35 19.25
N SER A 57 -4.59 10.45 18.53
CA SER A 57 -5.41 10.46 17.32
C SER A 57 -4.69 9.76 16.15
N VAL A 58 -5.36 8.85 15.45
CA VAL A 58 -4.79 8.14 14.30
C VAL A 58 -5.26 8.74 12.99
N VAL A 59 -4.31 8.99 12.10
CA VAL A 59 -4.55 9.45 10.73
C VAL A 59 -4.01 8.43 9.75
N MET A 60 -4.86 7.98 8.81
CA MET A 60 -4.49 7.01 7.78
C MET A 60 -4.39 7.67 6.40
N THR A 61 -3.31 7.41 5.68
CA THR A 61 -3.04 7.90 4.32
C THR A 61 -2.97 6.72 3.35
N VAL A 62 -3.98 6.57 2.48
CA VAL A 62 -4.01 5.51 1.47
C VAL A 62 -3.20 5.93 0.24
N LYS A 63 -2.39 5.01 -0.30
CA LYS A 63 -1.49 5.30 -1.42
C LYS A 63 -1.66 4.33 -2.58
N VAL A 64 -1.61 4.85 -3.81
CA VAL A 64 -1.49 4.07 -5.05
C VAL A 64 -0.10 4.32 -5.63
N GLY A 65 0.79 3.33 -5.50
CA GLY A 65 2.18 3.51 -5.89
C GLY A 65 2.84 4.62 -5.05
N SER A 66 3.27 5.70 -5.70
CA SER A 66 3.86 6.88 -5.04
C SER A 66 2.84 7.97 -4.71
N LYS A 67 1.61 7.91 -5.23
CA LYS A 67 0.58 8.95 -5.03
C LYS A 67 -0.29 8.65 -3.81
N ARG A 68 -0.69 9.68 -3.06
CA ARG A 68 -1.72 9.60 -2.02
C ARG A 68 -3.09 9.75 -2.67
N ILE A 69 -4.07 8.99 -2.21
CA ILE A 69 -5.46 9.12 -2.67
C ILE A 69 -6.13 10.24 -1.88
N GLU A 70 -6.79 11.15 -2.58
CA GLU A 70 -7.69 12.14 -1.99
C GLU A 70 -9.10 11.55 -1.89
N PHE A 71 -9.63 11.49 -0.67
CA PHE A 71 -11.00 11.03 -0.41
C PHE A 71 -12.00 12.17 -0.53
N GLU A 72 -11.56 13.38 -0.16
CA GLU A 72 -12.23 14.65 -0.43
C GLU A 72 -11.19 15.61 -1.00
N LYS A 73 -11.63 16.64 -1.74
CA LYS A 73 -10.75 17.64 -2.34
C LYS A 73 -9.82 18.25 -1.27
N GLY A 74 -8.51 18.04 -1.42
CA GLY A 74 -7.50 18.54 -0.47
C GLY A 74 -7.31 17.68 0.80
N LYS A 75 -8.06 16.58 0.97
CA LYS A 75 -7.89 15.64 2.08
C LYS A 75 -7.39 14.28 1.58
N ALA A 76 -6.06 14.13 1.64
CA ALA A 76 -5.37 12.89 1.29
C ALA A 76 -5.24 11.89 2.46
N ALA A 77 -5.90 12.16 3.59
CA ALA A 77 -5.83 11.34 4.78
C ALA A 77 -7.19 11.26 5.51
N ILE A 78 -7.46 10.09 6.08
CA ILE A 78 -8.66 9.76 6.84
C ILE A 78 -8.32 9.90 8.32
N SER A 79 -9.06 10.75 9.03
CA SER A 79 -9.01 10.80 10.49
C SER A 79 -9.81 9.64 11.06
N VAL A 80 -9.15 8.77 11.83
CA VAL A 80 -9.72 7.55 12.41
C VAL A 80 -10.09 7.75 13.88
N GLY A 81 -9.45 8.72 14.53
CA GLY A 81 -9.59 8.95 15.97
C GLY A 81 -8.74 7.95 16.75
N SER A 82 -9.22 6.75 17.06
CA SER A 82 -8.42 5.77 17.83
C SER A 82 -7.81 4.70 16.95
N ILE A 83 -6.65 4.15 17.36
CA ILE A 83 -6.02 3.00 16.70
C ILE A 83 -6.93 1.76 16.69
N GLU A 84 -7.80 1.62 17.68
CA GLU A 84 -8.78 0.52 17.78
C GLU A 84 -9.84 0.57 16.68
N LYS A 85 -10.13 1.76 16.14
CA LYS A 85 -11.08 1.96 15.04
C LYS A 85 -10.44 1.73 13.67
N LEU A 86 -9.11 1.69 13.60
CA LEU A 86 -8.37 1.55 12.36
C LEU A 86 -8.69 0.25 11.58
N PRO A 87 -8.82 -0.94 12.19
CA PRO A 87 -9.23 -2.15 11.48
C PRO A 87 -10.58 -1.98 10.78
N ALA A 88 -11.56 -1.36 11.45
CA ALA A 88 -12.89 -1.14 10.90
C ALA A 88 -12.88 -0.17 9.71
N VAL A 89 -12.08 0.89 9.78
CA VAL A 89 -11.88 1.82 8.65
C VAL A 89 -11.23 1.10 7.46
N ILE A 90 -10.24 0.24 7.71
CA ILE A 90 -9.61 -0.56 6.64
C ILE A 90 -10.64 -1.49 5.99
N ASP A 91 -11.52 -2.13 6.77
CA ASP A 91 -12.57 -3.00 6.24
C ASP A 91 -13.60 -2.23 5.40
N ALA A 92 -14.00 -1.03 5.85
CA ALA A 92 -14.87 -0.15 5.07
C ALA A 92 -14.23 0.23 3.72
N LEU A 93 -12.93 0.56 3.72
CA LEU A 93 -12.19 0.86 2.49
C LEU A 93 -12.08 -0.35 1.57
N ILE A 94 -11.83 -1.55 2.11
CA ILE A 94 -11.81 -2.78 1.31
C ILE A 94 -13.17 -2.97 0.62
N LYS A 95 -14.28 -2.77 1.34
CA LYS A 95 -15.63 -2.86 0.77
C LYS A 95 -15.85 -1.82 -0.33
N ALA A 96 -15.52 -0.55 -0.08
CA ALA A 96 -15.64 0.53 -1.06
C ALA A 96 -14.80 0.27 -2.33
N VAL A 97 -13.56 -0.19 -2.18
CA VAL A 97 -12.71 -0.59 -3.31
C VAL A 97 -13.29 -1.77 -4.09
N ARG A 98 -13.84 -2.78 -3.40
CA ARG A 98 -14.49 -3.93 -4.06
C ARG A 98 -15.75 -3.50 -4.82
N ALA A 99 -16.56 -2.64 -4.21
CA ALA A 99 -17.74 -2.02 -4.84
C ALA A 99 -17.38 -1.13 -6.04
N GLY A 100 -16.14 -0.60 -6.08
CA GLY A 100 -15.66 0.24 -7.17
C GLY A 100 -15.88 1.73 -6.95
N GLU A 101 -16.27 2.14 -5.75
CA GLU A 101 -16.48 3.55 -5.38
C GLU A 101 -15.20 4.38 -5.49
N LEU A 102 -14.04 3.73 -5.36
CA LEU A 102 -12.73 4.37 -5.41
C LEU A 102 -12.03 4.24 -6.79
N ASP A 103 -12.72 3.74 -7.81
CA ASP A 103 -12.09 3.47 -9.11
C ASP A 103 -11.60 4.73 -9.82
N ALA A 104 -12.30 5.85 -9.66
CA ALA A 104 -11.89 7.15 -10.19
C ALA A 104 -10.50 7.52 -9.64
N GLN A 105 -10.33 7.48 -8.31
CA GLN A 105 -9.06 7.78 -7.64
C GLN A 105 -7.97 6.74 -7.96
N LEU A 106 -8.33 5.47 -8.13
CA LEU A 106 -7.40 4.41 -8.55
C LEU A 106 -6.95 4.55 -10.02
N SER A 107 -7.73 5.23 -10.86
CA SER A 107 -7.45 5.43 -12.28
C SER A 107 -6.43 6.56 -12.55
N GLU A 108 -6.43 7.58 -11.70
CA GLU A 108 -5.60 8.81 -11.77
C GLU A 108 -4.08 8.57 -11.59
N GLY A 109 -3.68 7.33 -11.24
CA GLY A 109 -2.28 6.93 -11.10
C GLY A 109 -1.48 6.82 -12.40
N LYS A 110 -2.05 7.13 -13.57
CA LYS A 110 -1.39 7.00 -14.88
C LYS A 110 -0.56 8.24 -15.23
N GLY A 111 0.53 8.46 -14.52
CA GLY A 111 1.68 9.19 -15.09
C GLY A 111 2.70 8.14 -15.56
N PRO A 112 3.24 8.21 -16.79
CA PRO A 112 4.28 7.28 -17.22
C PRO A 112 5.45 7.33 -16.23
N ARG A 113 5.84 6.18 -15.68
CA ARG A 113 7.13 6.10 -14.98
C ARG A 113 8.21 6.19 -16.04
N ALA A 114 8.96 7.28 -16.05
CA ALA A 114 10.28 7.28 -16.67
C ALA A 114 11.07 6.15 -15.98
N ILE A 115 11.36 5.08 -16.73
CA ILE A 115 12.31 4.08 -16.29
C ILE A 115 13.64 4.83 -16.22
N PRO A 116 14.27 5.01 -15.05
CA PRO A 116 15.59 5.62 -15.01
C PRO A 116 16.50 4.74 -15.88
N ALA A 117 17.03 5.32 -16.96
CA ALA A 117 17.98 4.63 -17.82
C ALA A 117 19.10 4.12 -16.93
N ARG A 118 19.29 2.80 -16.93
CA ARG A 118 20.41 2.17 -16.24
C ARG A 118 21.68 2.69 -16.93
N LYS A 119 22.34 3.68 -16.34
CA LYS A 119 23.70 4.04 -16.75
C LYS A 119 24.56 2.80 -16.49
N VAL A 120 24.92 2.12 -17.58
CA VAL A 120 26.06 1.22 -17.58
C VAL A 120 27.26 2.16 -17.58
N VAL A 121 28.03 2.10 -16.49
CA VAL A 121 29.35 2.75 -16.39
C VAL A 121 30.32 1.93 -17.21
#